data_AF-A0A3P8M065-F1
#
_entry.id   AF-A0A3P8M065-F1
#
_cell.length_a   1.000
_cell.length_b   1.000
_cell.length_c   1.000
_cell.angle_alpha   90.00
_cell.angle_beta   90.00
_cell.angle_gamma   90.00
#
_symmetry.space_group_name_H-M   'P 1'
#
loop_
_entity.id
_entity.type
_entity.pdbx_description
1 polymer ?
#
loop_
_entity_poly.entity_id
_entity_poly.type
_entity_poly.pdbx_seq_one_letter_code
_entity_poly.pdbx_strand_id
1 'polypeptide(L)' 'MLEFGGIEPNPSYETLMKAVKIAREQQITFLLAVGGGSVLDGTKFIAAAAHYDESVDPWEILETLRSKRQKRHPDGAPC' A
#
# COMPACT_ATOMS: atom_id res chain seq x y z
N MET A 1 5.85 -19.42 0.76
CA MET A 1 6.30 -18.14 0.17
C MET A 1 5.37 -17.85 -0.98
N LEU A 2 4.71 -16.69 -0.98
CA LEU A 2 3.72 -16.33 -1.98
C LEU A 2 4.19 -15.05 -2.67
N GLU A 3 4.28 -15.09 -3.99
CA GLU A 3 4.78 -14.00 -4.79
C GLU A 3 3.60 -13.35 -5.52
N PHE A 4 3.36 -12.08 -5.23
CA PHE A 4 2.38 -11.27 -5.95
C PHE A 4 3.13 -10.28 -6.84
N GLY A 5 3.32 -10.68 -8.11
CA GLY A 5 3.93 -9.85 -9.15
C GLY A 5 2.89 -9.08 -9.96
N GLY A 6 3.35 -8.13 -10.78
CA GLY A 6 2.47 -7.40 -11.71
C GLY A 6 1.86 -6.11 -11.17
N ILE A 7 2.48 -5.49 -10.17
CA ILE A 7 2.13 -4.11 -9.80
C ILE A 7 2.56 -3.19 -10.96
N GLU A 8 1.58 -2.75 -11.74
CA GLU A 8 1.76 -1.79 -12.82
C GLU A 8 2.32 -0.46 -12.28
N PRO A 9 2.99 0.37 -13.11
CA PRO A 9 3.54 1.66 -12.68
C PRO A 9 2.49 2.57 -12.02
N ASN A 10 1.23 2.43 -12.44
CA ASN A 10 0.05 3.06 -11.86
C ASN A 10 -0.95 1.96 -11.45
N PRO A 11 -0.76 1.32 -10.28
CA PRO A 11 -1.56 0.16 -9.91
C PRO A 11 -3.03 0.56 -9.75
N SER A 12 -3.91 -0.10 -10.48
CA SER A 12 -5.34 0.09 -10.32
C SER A 12 -5.80 -0.41 -8.94
N TYR A 13 -6.84 0.23 -8.42
CA TYR A 13 -7.47 -0.16 -7.15
C TYR A 13 -7.85 -1.65 -7.14
N GLU A 14 -8.37 -2.15 -8.26
CA GLU A 14 -8.80 -3.54 -8.42
C GLU A 14 -7.64 -4.53 -8.24
N THR A 15 -6.46 -4.23 -8.80
CA THR A 15 -5.27 -5.07 -8.66
C THR A 15 -4.76 -5.07 -7.21
N LEU A 16 -4.77 -3.92 -6.55
CA LEU A 16 -4.40 -3.82 -5.13
C LEU A 16 -5.37 -4.61 -4.23
N MET A 17 -6.67 -4.56 -4.51
CA MET A 17 -7.68 -5.30 -3.75
C MET A 17 -7.55 -6.82 -3.90
N LYS A 18 -7.16 -7.31 -5.09
CA LYS A 18 -6.82 -8.73 -5.28
C LYS A 18 -5.65 -9.14 -4.38
N ALA A 19 -4.61 -8.31 -4.29
CA ALA A 19 -3.47 -8.56 -3.41
C ALA A 19 -3.85 -8.54 -1.92
N VAL A 20 -4.71 -7.60 -1.51
CA VAL A 20 -5.24 -7.51 -0.12
C VAL A 20 -6.04 -8.76 0.24
N LYS A 21 -6.92 -9.21 -0.66
CA LYS A 21 -7.72 -10.43 -0.45
C LYS A 21 -6.81 -11.65 -0.24
N ILE A 22 -5.83 -11.83 -1.12
CA ILE A 22 -4.86 -12.93 -1.00
C ILE A 22 -4.06 -12.81 0.30
N ALA A 23 -3.60 -11.61 0.66
CA ALA A 23 -2.84 -11.37 1.88
C ALA A 23 -3.65 -11.72 3.15
N ARG A 24 -4.95 -11.42 3.17
CA ARG A 24 -5.85 -11.79 4.27
C ARG A 24 -6.15 -13.29 4.31
N GLU A 25 -6.54 -13.88 3.17
CA GLU A 25 -6.84 -15.32 3.07
C GLU A 25 -5.66 -16.19 3.49
N GLN A 26 -4.44 -15.76 3.13
CA GLN A 26 -3.21 -16.48 3.43
C GLN A 26 -2.55 -16.05 4.75
N GLN A 27 -3.19 -15.14 5.50
CA GLN A 27 -2.69 -14.55 6.75
C GLN A 27 -1.22 -14.10 6.65
N ILE A 28 -0.91 -13.35 5.59
CA ILE A 28 0.46 -12.87 5.34
C ILE A 28 0.89 -11.91 6.45
N THR A 29 1.97 -12.26 7.13
CA THR A 29 2.55 -11.48 8.23
C THR A 29 3.71 -10.59 7.78
N PHE A 30 4.21 -10.79 6.56
CA PHE A 30 5.37 -10.07 6.04
C PHE A 30 5.23 -9.80 4.54
N LEU A 31 5.47 -8.55 4.14
CA LEU A 31 5.43 -8.12 2.75
C LEU A 31 6.79 -7.51 2.38
N LEU A 32 7.37 -7.95 1.26
CA LEU A 32 8.63 -7.44 0.75
C LEU A 32 8.40 -6.73 -0.60
N ALA A 33 8.57 -5.41 -0.61
CA ALA A 33 8.49 -4.61 -1.82
C ALA A 33 9.82 -4.70 -2.59
N VAL A 34 9.81 -5.28 -3.79
CA VAL A 34 10.97 -5.34 -4.68
C VAL A 34 10.68 -4.53 -5.94
N GLY A 35 11.19 -3.31 -6.02
CA GLY A 35 10.96 -2.41 -7.16
C GLY A 35 11.17 -0.93 -6.83
N GLY A 36 10.57 -0.05 -7.63
CA GLY A 36 10.64 1.40 -7.45
C GLY A 36 9.61 1.95 -6.44
N GLY A 37 9.49 3.29 -6.38
CA GLY A 37 8.61 3.99 -5.44
C GLY A 37 7.13 3.55 -5.50
N SER A 38 6.57 3.33 -6.70
CA SER A 38 5.19 2.85 -6.85
C SER A 38 4.96 1.47 -6.23
N VAL A 39 5.94 0.56 -6.30
CA VAL A 39 5.85 -0.77 -5.69
C VAL A 39 5.82 -0.65 -4.17
N LEU A 40 6.70 0.19 -3.61
CA LEU A 40 6.74 0.46 -2.18
C LEU A 40 5.41 1.05 -1.67
N ASP A 41 4.82 1.99 -2.40
CA ASP A 41 3.53 2.58 -2.03
C ASP A 41 2.37 1.59 -2.13
N GLY A 42 2.34 0.78 -3.19
CA GLY A 42 1.36 -0.31 -3.34
C GLY A 42 1.48 -1.33 -2.21
N THR A 43 2.70 -1.72 -1.83
CA THR A 43 2.91 -2.64 -0.70
C THR A 43 2.46 -2.04 0.63
N LYS A 44 2.68 -0.75 0.88
CA LYS A 44 2.16 -0.07 2.08
C LYS A 44 0.64 -0.06 2.12
N PHE A 45 0.01 0.19 0.97
CA PHE A 45 -1.44 0.12 0.85
C PHE A 45 -1.95 -1.28 1.18
N ILE A 46 -1.35 -2.32 0.59
CA ILE A 46 -1.74 -3.71 0.85
C ILE A 46 -1.57 -4.08 2.32
N ALA A 47 -0.45 -3.68 2.94
CA ALA A 47 -0.19 -3.91 4.36
C ALA A 47 -1.26 -3.25 5.25
N ALA A 48 -1.57 -1.97 4.98
CA ALA A 48 -2.59 -1.25 5.71
C ALA A 48 -3.97 -1.88 5.49
N ALA A 49 -4.38 -2.09 4.25
CA ALA A 49 -5.68 -2.66 3.91
C ALA A 49 -5.85 -4.10 4.44
N ALA A 50 -4.78 -4.91 4.47
CA ALA A 50 -4.85 -6.26 5.06
C ALA A 50 -5.17 -6.24 6.57
N HIS A 51 -4.74 -5.19 7.29
CA HIS A 51 -5.00 -5.02 8.73
C HIS A 51 -6.25 -4.20 9.07
N TYR A 52 -6.76 -3.40 8.14
CA TYR A 52 -7.99 -2.65 8.32
C TYR A 52 -9.21 -3.57 8.25
N ASP A 53 -10.28 -3.17 8.95
CA ASP A 53 -11.54 -3.88 8.99
C ASP A 53 -12.20 -3.93 7.59
N GLU A 54 -12.94 -4.99 7.28
CA GLU A 54 -13.68 -5.13 6.00
C GLU A 54 -14.75 -4.04 5.81
N SER A 55 -15.15 -3.41 6.90
CA SER A 55 -16.11 -2.31 6.94
C SER A 55 -15.51 -0.94 6.56
N VAL A 56 -14.19 -0.81 6.51
CA VAL A 56 -13.53 0.45 6.14
C VAL A 56 -13.22 0.44 4.65
N ASP A 57 -13.70 1.48 3.94
CA ASP A 57 -13.40 1.65 2.52
C ASP A 57 -11.87 1.81 2.36
N PRO A 58 -11.19 0.90 1.64
CA PRO A 58 -9.76 1.01 1.38
C PRO A 58 -9.37 2.33 0.69
N TRP A 59 -10.30 3.02 0.03
CA TRP A 59 -10.07 4.37 -0.49
C TRP A 59 -9.64 5.39 0.58
N GLU A 60 -10.15 5.27 1.81
CA GLU A 60 -9.75 6.10 2.97
C GLU A 60 -8.25 5.93 3.31
N ILE A 61 -7.71 4.72 3.07
CA ILE A 61 -6.30 4.41 3.30
C ILE A 61 -5.43 5.16 2.28
N LEU A 62 -5.88 5.24 1.02
CA LEU A 62 -5.19 6.01 -0.04
C LEU A 62 -5.16 7.51 0.28
N GLU A 63 -6.26 8.09 0.74
CA GLU A 63 -6.31 9.50 1.13
C GLU A 63 -5.41 9.80 2.34
N THR A 64 -5.42 8.91 3.34
CA THR A 64 -4.59 9.05 4.54
C THR A 64 -3.09 8.97 4.23
N LEU A 65 -2.68 8.06 3.34
CA LEU A 65 -1.29 7.90 2.91
C LEU A 65 -0.81 9.08 2.04
N ARG A 66 -1.70 9.64 1.21
CA ARG A 66 -1.39 10.81 0.37
C ARG A 66 -1.25 12.09 1.21
N SER A 67 -2.09 12.27 2.23
CA SER A 67 -2.08 13.47 3.08
C SER A 67 -0.76 13.63 3.86
N LYS A 68 -0.09 12.53 4.24
CA LYS A 68 1.22 12.58 4.91
C LYS A 68 2.40 12.97 4.00
N ARG A 69 2.20 13.13 2.68
CA ARG A 69 3.24 13.61 1.75
C ARG A 69 3.37 15.13 1.65
N GLN A 70 2.62 15.89 2.44
CA GLN A 70 2.72 17.36 2.40
C GLN A 70 3.25 17.94 3.72
N LYS A 71 4.44 17.50 4.13
CA LYS A 71 5.42 18.35 4.84
C LYS A 71 6.84 17.94 4.45
N ARG A 72 7.20 18.11 3.18
CA ARG A 72 8.59 18.45 2.86
C ARG A 72 8.60 19.95 2.63
N HIS A 73 9.11 20.67 3.63
CA HIS A 73 9.55 22.04 3.48
C HIS A 73 10.58 22.07 2.33
N PRO A 74 10.61 23.11 1.48
CA PRO A 74 11.60 23.19 0.39
C PRO A 74 13.06 23.19 0.89
N ASP A 75 13.30 23.39 2.19
CA ASP A 75 14.63 23.74 2.71
C ASP A 75 15.25 22.73 3.70
N GLY A 76 14.84 21.46 3.71
CA GLY A 76 15.67 20.36 4.24
C GLY A 76 16.04 20.37 5.74
N ALA A 77 15.37 21.13 6.60
CA ALA A 77 15.60 21.09 8.06
C ALA A 77 14.49 20.33 8.81
N PRO A 78 14.83 19.42 9.74
CA PRO A 78 13.84 18.82 10.65
C PRO A 78 13.40 19.83 11.73
N CYS A 79 12.10 19.91 11.98
CA CYS A 79 11.52 20.65 13.11
C CYS A 79 11.94 20.06 14.46
#